data_AF-A0A504IVC9-F1
#
_entry.id   AF-A0A504IVC9-F1
#
_cell.length_a   1.000
_cell.length_b   1.000
_cell.length_c   1.000
_cell.angle_alpha   90.00
_cell.angle_beta   90.00
_cell.angle_gamma   90.00
#
_symmetry.space_group_name_H-M   'P 1'
#
loop_
_entity.id
_entity.type
_entity.pdbx_description
1 polymer ?
#
loop_
_entity_poly.entity_id
_entity_poly.type
_entity_poly.pdbx_seq_one_letter_code
_entity_poly.pdbx_strand_id
1 'polypeptide(L)'
;MKKSILSIIISSIGLYFIYWFNRRTCEIYAAVSETPEIDTSIFSAFGNVYKITAMCIGLVGFYVGLMAIRQKQKVAIIGIVLSIIVMMTSFLPLCEYYLSWLIS
;
A
#
# COMPACT_ATOMS: atom_id res chain seq x y z
N MET A 1 -3.52 0.69 25.60
CA MET A 1 -4.22 1.59 24.66
C MET A 1 -3.27 2.24 23.64
N LYS A 2 -2.14 2.85 24.06
CA LYS A 2 -1.20 3.54 23.15
C LYS A 2 -0.72 2.68 21.96
N LYS A 3 -0.41 1.39 22.20
CA LYS A 3 0.07 0.47 21.16
C LYS A 3 -0.99 0.09 20.11
N SER A 4 -2.25 -0.09 20.52
CA SER A 4 -3.36 -0.35 19.56
C SER A 4 -3.61 0.85 18.66
N ILE A 5 -3.63 2.07 19.23
CA ILE A 5 -3.81 3.30 18.45
C ILE A 5 -2.64 3.49 17.48
N LEU A 6 -1.40 3.19 17.92
CA LEU A 6 -0.21 3.25 17.06
C LEU A 6 -0.30 2.28 15.87
N SER A 7 -0.74 1.04 16.08
CA SER A 7 -0.95 0.07 14.99
C SER A 7 -1.97 0.57 13.97
N ILE A 8 -3.07 1.18 14.42
CA ILE A 8 -4.07 1.77 13.52
C ILE A 8 -3.45 2.92 12.71
N ILE A 9 -2.76 3.85 13.36
CA ILE A 9 -2.12 5.00 12.70
C ILE A 9 -1.11 4.52 11.65
N ILE A 10 -0.23 3.57 11.99
CA ILE A 10 0.76 3.01 11.06
C ILE A 10 0.08 2.37 9.86
N SER A 11 -0.99 1.60 10.10
CA SER A 11 -1.71 0.94 9.00
C SER A 11 -2.46 1.93 8.12
N SER A 12 -3.03 3.00 8.70
CA SER A 12 -3.66 4.09 7.94
C SER A 12 -2.64 4.85 7.08
N ILE A 13 -1.42 5.09 7.60
CA ILE A 13 -0.32 5.67 6.81
C ILE A 13 0.06 4.73 5.66
N GLY A 14 0.12 3.42 5.92
CA GLY A 14 0.36 2.41 4.88
C GLY A 14 -0.69 2.44 3.77
N LEU A 15 -1.98 2.52 4.12
CA LEU A 15 -3.07 2.64 3.14
C LEU A 15 -2.96 3.94 2.33
N TYR A 16 -2.68 5.06 2.99
CA TYR A 16 -2.51 6.34 2.29
C TYR A 16 -1.32 6.30 1.32
N PHE A 17 -0.20 5.72 1.75
CA PHE A 17 0.98 5.53 0.92
C PHE A 17 0.66 4.70 -0.33
N ILE A 18 -0.08 3.60 -0.15
CA ILE A 18 -0.51 2.74 -1.26
C ILE A 18 -1.40 3.50 -2.25
N TYR A 19 -2.40 4.22 -1.74
CA TYR A 19 -3.31 5.02 -2.55
C TYR A 19 -2.56 6.09 -3.36
N TRP A 20 -1.71 6.87 -2.69
CA TRP A 20 -0.96 7.95 -3.32
C TRP A 20 0.00 7.44 -4.40
N PHE A 21 0.72 6.35 -4.12
CA PHE A 21 1.65 5.77 -5.09
C PHE A 21 0.95 5.21 -6.31
N ASN A 22 -0.17 4.49 -6.12
CA ASN A 22 -0.96 4.00 -7.24
C ASN A 22 -1.48 5.15 -8.10
N ARG A 23 -2.03 6.20 -7.48
CA ARG A 23 -2.48 7.38 -8.23
C ARG A 23 -1.36 8.01 -9.05
N ARG A 24 -0.19 8.22 -8.46
CA ARG A 24 0.98 8.77 -9.18
C ARG A 24 1.45 7.88 -10.31
N THR A 25 1.47 6.57 -10.09
CA THR A 25 1.84 5.60 -11.11
C THR A 25 0.88 5.69 -12.30
N CYS A 26 -0.43 5.80 -12.05
CA CYS A 26 -1.43 5.90 -13.11
C CYS A 26 -1.32 7.22 -13.88
N GLU A 27 -1.09 8.34 -13.20
CA GLU A 27 -0.85 9.65 -13.85
C GLU A 27 0.36 9.58 -14.79
N ILE A 28 1.44 8.92 -14.37
CA ILE A 28 2.62 8.77 -15.23
C ILE A 28 2.36 7.81 -16.38
N TYR A 29 1.70 6.67 -16.17
CA TYR A 29 1.33 5.74 -17.25
C TYR A 29 0.41 6.38 -18.30
N ALA A 30 -0.51 7.26 -17.87
CA ALA A 30 -1.35 8.03 -18.79
C ALA A 30 -0.50 8.99 -19.64
N ALA A 31 0.43 9.71 -19.03
CA ALA A 31 1.34 10.62 -19.75
C ALA A 31 2.35 9.89 -20.67
N VAL A 32 2.81 8.71 -20.27
CA VAL A 32 3.75 7.87 -21.05
C VAL A 32 3.04 7.22 -22.24
N SER A 33 1.76 6.84 -22.11
CA SER A 33 0.98 6.29 -23.24
C SER A 33 0.87 7.27 -24.43
N GLU A 34 1.06 8.58 -24.18
CA GLU A 34 1.08 9.62 -25.21
C GLU A 34 2.49 9.83 -25.83
N THR A 35 3.54 9.23 -25.27
CA THR A 35 4.94 9.39 -25.73
C THR A 35 5.71 8.04 -25.74
N PRO A 36 5.85 7.38 -26.90
CA PRO A 36 6.26 5.96 -26.98
C PRO A 36 7.75 5.67 -26.69
N GLU A 37 8.57 6.65 -26.33
CA GLU A 37 10.04 6.48 -26.20
C GLU A 37 10.56 6.31 -24.76
N ILE A 38 9.67 6.21 -23.75
CA ILE A 38 10.11 6.17 -22.36
C ILE A 38 10.46 4.73 -21.94
N ASP A 39 11.71 4.56 -21.51
CA ASP A 39 12.28 3.29 -21.04
C ASP A 39 11.51 2.74 -19.81
N THR A 40 10.77 1.65 -20.04
CA THR A 40 9.87 1.03 -19.05
C THR A 40 10.62 0.30 -17.93
N SER A 41 11.94 0.10 -18.06
CA SER A 41 12.77 -0.58 -17.06
C SER A 41 12.83 0.18 -15.73
N ILE A 42 12.81 1.53 -15.77
CA ILE A 42 12.83 2.39 -14.59
C ILE A 42 11.52 2.24 -13.80
N PHE A 43 10.38 2.12 -14.48
CA PHE A 43 9.07 1.93 -13.85
C PHE A 43 8.97 0.58 -13.12
N SER A 44 9.52 -0.48 -13.72
CA SER A 44 9.58 -1.81 -13.10
C SER A 44 10.39 -1.80 -11.79
N ALA A 45 11.56 -1.15 -11.81
CA ALA A 45 12.41 -1.04 -10.63
C ALA A 45 11.72 -0.24 -9.50
N PHE A 46 11.10 0.90 -9.82
CA PHE A 46 10.33 1.70 -8.85
C PHE A 46 9.12 0.94 -8.28
N GLY A 47 8.43 0.16 -9.11
CA GLY A 47 7.32 -0.68 -8.67
C GLY A 47 7.74 -1.73 -7.64
N ASN A 48 8.91 -2.35 -7.82
CA ASN A 48 9.45 -3.33 -6.86
C ASN A 48 9.85 -2.70 -5.53
N VAL A 49 10.51 -1.53 -5.55
CA VAL A 49 10.88 -0.79 -4.33
C VAL A 49 9.63 -0.39 -3.54
N TYR A 50 8.58 0.05 -4.25
CA TYR A 50 7.30 0.37 -3.63
C TYR A 50 6.66 -0.84 -2.96
N LYS A 51 6.59 -2.00 -3.64
CA LYS A 51 6.04 -3.25 -3.10
C LYS A 51 6.74 -3.63 -1.79
N ILE A 52 8.08 -3.58 -1.78
CA ILE A 52 8.89 -3.88 -0.60
C ILE A 52 8.59 -2.87 0.52
N THR A 53 8.53 -1.58 0.21
CA THR A 53 8.28 -0.52 1.20
C THR A 53 6.89 -0.67 1.84
N ALA A 54 5.85 -0.86 1.02
CA ALA A 54 4.49 -1.05 1.49
C ALA A 54 4.35 -2.34 2.33
N MET A 55 5.03 -3.42 1.92
CA MET A 55 5.10 -4.66 2.69
C MET A 55 5.79 -4.46 4.04
N CYS A 56 6.89 -3.70 4.10
CA CYS A 56 7.57 -3.35 5.34
C CYS A 56 6.67 -2.55 6.28
N ILE A 57 5.93 -1.55 5.77
CA ILE A 57 4.98 -0.77 6.57
C ILE A 57 3.87 -1.67 7.12
N GLY A 58 3.32 -2.56 6.29
CA GLY A 58 2.32 -3.55 6.70
C GLY A 58 2.84 -4.49 7.79
N LEU A 59 4.07 -5.00 7.65
CA LEU A 59 4.72 -5.85 8.66
C LEU A 59 4.93 -5.13 10.00
N VAL A 60 5.34 -3.86 9.97
CA VAL A 60 5.50 -3.05 11.18
C VAL A 60 4.14 -2.84 11.87
N GLY A 61 3.09 -2.48 11.11
CA GLY A 61 1.73 -2.33 11.63
C GLY A 61 1.19 -3.63 12.24
N PHE A 62 1.44 -4.75 11.57
CA PHE A 62 1.05 -6.09 12.00
C PHE A 62 1.75 -6.51 13.29
N TYR A 63 3.07 -6.29 13.38
CA TYR A 63 3.85 -6.60 14.57
C TYR A 63 3.38 -5.81 15.80
N VAL A 64 3.15 -4.51 15.64
CA VAL A 64 2.61 -3.65 16.72
C VAL A 64 1.21 -4.09 17.11
N GLY A 65 0.39 -4.50 16.13
CA GLY A 65 -0.93 -5.07 16.35
C GLY A 65 -0.91 -6.36 17.17
N LEU A 66 -0.03 -7.31 16.82
CA LEU A 66 0.17 -8.57 17.55
C LEU A 66 0.61 -8.34 19.00
N MET A 67 1.55 -7.41 19.21
CA MET A 67 1.95 -7.00 20.56
C MET A 67 0.77 -6.44 21.38
N ALA A 68 -0.17 -5.75 20.73
CA ALA A 68 -1.33 -5.18 21.40
C ALA A 68 -2.43 -6.23 21.69
N ILE A 69 -2.59 -7.27 20.85
CA ILE A 69 -3.47 -8.42 21.15
C ILE A 69 -3.01 -9.14 22.42
N ARG A 70 -1.70 -9.34 22.60
CA ARG A 70 -1.14 -9.95 23.83
C ARG A 70 -1.54 -9.20 25.11
N GLN A 71 -1.88 -7.91 24.99
CA GLN A 71 -2.38 -7.08 26.09
C GLN A 71 -3.92 -7.09 26.21
N LYS A 72 -4.62 -8.05 25.61
CA LYS A 72 -6.10 -8.21 25.58
C LYS A 72 -6.85 -6.98 25.04
N GLN A 73 -6.22 -6.14 24.22
CA GLN A 73 -6.87 -4.98 23.62
C GLN A 73 -7.63 -5.41 22.37
N LYS A 74 -8.96 -5.53 22.46
CA LYS A 74 -9.84 -5.91 21.34
C LYS A 74 -9.67 -5.01 20.10
N VAL A 75 -9.38 -3.72 20.33
CA VAL A 75 -9.13 -2.71 19.28
C VAL A 75 -7.88 -3.03 18.43
N ALA A 76 -6.95 -3.86 18.93
CA ALA A 76 -5.77 -4.27 18.18
C ALA A 76 -6.11 -5.13 16.94
N ILE A 77 -7.24 -5.83 16.95
CA ILE A 77 -7.70 -6.64 15.82
C ILE A 77 -7.90 -5.77 14.58
N ILE A 78 -8.45 -4.55 14.76
CA ILE A 78 -8.69 -3.61 13.66
C ILE A 78 -7.35 -3.23 12.99
N GLY A 79 -6.33 -2.90 13.79
CA GLY A 79 -5.00 -2.57 13.27
C GLY A 79 -4.36 -3.73 12.49
N ILE A 80 -4.51 -4.97 12.99
CA ILE A 80 -4.03 -6.17 12.29
C ILE A 80 -4.75 -6.38 10.96
N VAL A 81 -6.08 -6.28 10.95
CA VAL A 81 -6.86 -6.43 9.72
C VAL A 81 -6.46 -5.37 8.71
N LEU A 82 -6.31 -4.10 9.13
CA LEU A 82 -5.81 -3.05 8.24
C LEU A 82 -4.40 -3.36 7.71
N SER A 83 -3.49 -3.84 8.56
CA SER A 83 -2.13 -4.19 8.13
C SER A 83 -2.13 -5.31 7.08
N ILE A 84 -2.99 -6.31 7.23
CA ILE A 84 -3.16 -7.38 6.23
C ILE A 84 -3.68 -6.79 4.91
N ILE A 85 -4.66 -5.89 4.97
CA ILE A 85 -5.19 -5.21 3.78
C ILE A 85 -4.07 -4.42 3.07
N VAL A 86 -3.23 -3.69 3.82
CA VAL A 86 -2.05 -2.99 3.27
C VAL A 86 -1.13 -3.97 2.55
N MET A 87 -0.82 -5.11 3.16
CA MET A 87 0.04 -6.13 2.54
C MET A 87 -0.58 -6.77 1.30
N MET A 88 -1.90 -7.01 1.28
CA MET A 88 -2.56 -7.56 0.08
C MET A 88 -2.60 -6.52 -1.04
N THR A 89 -2.94 -5.28 -0.72
CA THR A 89 -3.07 -4.20 -1.69
C THR A 89 -1.73 -3.74 -2.26
N SER A 90 -0.60 -3.98 -1.58
CA SER A 90 0.73 -3.70 -2.15
C SER A 90 1.06 -4.56 -3.37
N PHE A 91 0.46 -5.75 -3.51
CA PHE A 91 0.68 -6.63 -4.65
C PHE A 91 -0.34 -6.43 -5.78
N LEU A 92 -1.43 -5.68 -5.54
CA LEU A 92 -2.42 -5.42 -6.59
C LEU A 92 -1.90 -4.34 -7.56
N PRO A 93 -1.87 -4.61 -8.88
CA PRO A 93 -1.61 -3.60 -9.89
C PRO A 93 -2.87 -2.74 -10.11
N LEU A 94 -3.19 -1.85 -9.17
CA LEU A 94 -4.44 -1.07 -9.22
C LEU A 94 -4.53 -0.16 -10.46
N CYS A 95 -3.40 0.23 -11.06
CA CYS A 95 -3.42 1.05 -12.27
C CYS A 95 -3.94 0.35 -13.52
N GLU A 96 -3.65 -0.93 -13.72
CA GLU A 96 -4.18 -1.65 -14.89
C GLU A 96 -5.71 -1.72 -14.84
N TYR A 97 -6.26 -1.89 -13.63
CA TYR A 97 -7.70 -1.87 -13.40
C TYR A 97 -8.31 -0.47 -13.55
N TYR A 98 -7.64 0.59 -13.08
CA TYR A 98 -8.15 1.95 -13.17
C TYR A 98 -8.16 2.47 -14.61
N LEU A 99 -7.12 2.18 -15.40
CA LEU A 99 -7.04 2.52 -16.83
C LEU A 99 -8.07 1.74 -17.65
N SER A 100 -8.26 0.44 -17.37
CA SER A 100 -9.27 -0.39 -18.04
C SER A 100 -10.69 0.16 -17.86
N TRP A 101 -11.02 0.69 -16.68
CA TRP A 101 -12.36 1.27 -16.41
C TRP A 101 -12.55 2.68 -16.98
N LEU A 102 -11.48 3.44 -17.21
CA LEU A 102 -11.55 4.82 -17.72
C LEU A 102 -11.61 4.88 -19.27
N ILE A 103 -11.18 3.81 -19.95
CA ILE A 103 -11.12 3.70 -21.42
C ILE A 103 -12.33 2.94 -22.00
N SER A 104 -13.14 2.29 -21.16
CA SER A 104 -14.40 1.63 -21.57
C SER A 104 -15.61 2.55 -21.46
#